data_AF-A0A7C2ENH3-F1
#
_entry.id   AF-A0A7C2ENH3-F1
#
_cell.length_a   1.000
_cell.length_b   1.000
_cell.length_c   1.000
_cell.angle_alpha   90.00
_cell.angle_beta   90.00
_cell.angle_gamma   90.00
#
_symmetry.space_group_name_H-M   'P 1'
#
loop_
_entity.id
_entity.type
_entity.pdbx_description
1 polymer ?
#
loop_
_entity_poly.entity_id
_entity_poly.type
_entity_poly.pdbx_seq_one_letter_code
_entity_poly.pdbx_strand_id
1 'polypeptide(L)'
;MPVRALVLGAMLAAVCWTAGCSMRRFAVNRIGDALATGGSTFETDDDVELVGEALPFGLKLIESLLAESPQHEGLLLAGCRGFTLYAYGYVQQEADRTAAEDLERANALRRRARRLFERASGYGFRALERRYPGMRQALERDP
;
A
#
# COMPACT_ATOMS: atom_id res chain seq x y z
N MET A 1 -28.85 -25.23 -35.84
CA MET A 1 -28.98 -23.82 -35.44
C MET A 1 -29.07 -23.53 -33.93
N PRO A 2 -29.65 -24.40 -33.05
CA PRO A 2 -29.83 -24.02 -31.63
C PRO A 2 -28.50 -24.01 -30.84
N VAL A 3 -27.55 -24.88 -31.20
CA VAL A 3 -26.24 -24.97 -30.54
C VAL A 3 -25.41 -23.70 -30.71
N ARG A 4 -25.47 -23.04 -31.88
CA ARG A 4 -24.76 -21.77 -32.12
C ARG A 4 -25.33 -20.62 -31.30
N ALA A 5 -26.66 -20.55 -31.15
CA ALA A 5 -27.31 -19.55 -30.31
C ALA A 5 -27.02 -19.77 -28.81
N LEU A 6 -26.97 -21.03 -28.37
CA LEU A 6 -26.58 -21.39 -26.99
C LEU A 6 -25.12 -21.02 -26.67
N VAL A 7 -24.20 -21.27 -27.60
CA VAL A 7 -22.78 -20.92 -27.45
C VAL A 7 -22.58 -19.40 -27.43
N LEU A 8 -23.27 -18.64 -28.30
CA LEU A 8 -23.23 -17.17 -28.28
C LEU A 8 -23.82 -16.60 -26.98
N GLY A 9 -24.94 -17.15 -26.49
CA GLY A 9 -25.54 -16.76 -25.22
C GLY A 9 -24.61 -17.02 -24.04
N ALA A 10 -23.94 -18.17 -24.01
CA ALA A 10 -22.97 -18.51 -22.98
C ALA A 10 -21.72 -17.61 -23.01
N MET A 11 -21.21 -17.25 -24.20
CA MET A 11 -20.11 -16.30 -24.35
C MET A 11 -20.48 -14.89 -23.88
N LEU A 12 -21.68 -14.39 -24.22
CA LEU A 12 -22.17 -13.09 -23.76
C LEU A 12 -22.34 -13.05 -22.23
N ALA A 13 -22.90 -14.11 -21.64
CA ALA A 13 -23.02 -14.23 -20.18
C ALA A 13 -21.65 -14.25 -19.49
N ALA A 14 -20.65 -14.94 -20.06
CA ALA A 14 -19.29 -14.98 -19.54
C ALA A 14 -18.57 -13.62 -19.63
N VAL A 15 -18.77 -12.87 -20.71
CA VAL A 15 -18.23 -11.50 -20.86
C VAL A 15 -18.85 -10.55 -19.85
N CYS A 16 -20.17 -10.62 -19.63
CA CYS A 16 -20.85 -9.80 -18.61
C CYS A 16 -20.35 -10.11 -17.19
N TRP A 17 -20.02 -11.38 -16.88
CA TRP A 17 -19.50 -11.77 -15.57
C TRP A 17 -18.08 -11.25 -15.30
N THR A 18 -17.23 -11.21 -16.33
CA THR A 18 -15.86 -10.70 -16.21
C THR A 18 -15.77 -9.16 -16.24
N ALA A 19 -16.76 -8.48 -16.84
CA ALA A 19 -16.86 -7.03 -16.85
C ALA A 19 -17.10 -6.42 -15.45
N GLY A 20 -17.82 -7.12 -14.57
CA GLY A 20 -18.12 -6.64 -13.21
C GLY A 20 -16.88 -6.52 -12.31
N CYS A 21 -15.98 -7.52 -12.33
CA CYS A 21 -14.69 -7.45 -11.63
C CYS A 21 -13.78 -6.36 -12.22
N SER A 22 -13.88 -6.13 -13.53
CA SER A 22 -13.09 -5.11 -14.25
C SER A 22 -13.51 -3.68 -13.88
N MET A 23 -14.82 -3.40 -13.79
CA MET A 23 -15.32 -2.07 -13.43
C MET A 23 -14.98 -1.66 -11.99
N ARG A 24 -15.12 -2.58 -11.02
CA ARG A 24 -14.74 -2.29 -9.63
C ARG A 24 -13.25 -1.93 -9.54
N ARG A 25 -12.40 -2.71 -10.19
CA ARG A 25 -10.96 -2.47 -10.22
C ARG A 25 -10.59 -1.18 -10.93
N PHE A 26 -11.28 -0.84 -12.02
CA PHE A 26 -11.12 0.43 -12.71
C PHE A 26 -11.45 1.62 -11.80
N ALA A 27 -12.58 1.57 -11.07
CA ALA A 27 -12.94 2.63 -10.12
C ALA A 27 -11.92 2.75 -8.99
N VAL A 28 -11.48 1.63 -8.41
CA VAL A 28 -10.42 1.61 -7.39
C VAL A 28 -9.12 2.21 -7.93
N ASN A 29 -8.74 1.91 -9.17
CA ASN A 29 -7.54 2.51 -9.77
C ASN A 29 -7.67 4.02 -9.88
N ARG A 30 -8.83 4.56 -10.27
CA ARG A 30 -9.00 6.02 -10.36
C ARG A 30 -8.92 6.72 -9.00
N ILE A 31 -9.49 6.11 -7.96
CA ILE A 31 -9.33 6.58 -6.58
C ILE A 31 -7.87 6.48 -6.15
N GLY A 32 -7.21 5.35 -6.46
CA GLY A 32 -5.81 5.10 -6.16
C GLY A 32 -4.86 6.10 -6.81
N ASP A 33 -5.06 6.40 -8.09
CA ASP A 33 -4.31 7.42 -8.83
C ASP A 33 -4.49 8.81 -8.19
N ALA A 34 -5.73 9.18 -7.84
CA ALA A 34 -5.99 10.47 -7.19
C ALA A 34 -5.27 10.58 -5.82
N LEU A 35 -5.33 9.53 -4.99
CA LEU A 35 -4.64 9.49 -3.70
C LEU A 35 -3.11 9.48 -3.85
N ALA A 36 -2.58 8.77 -4.85
CA ALA A 36 -1.14 8.61 -5.03
C ALA A 36 -0.46 9.83 -5.66
N THR A 37 -1.18 10.61 -6.47
CA THR A 37 -0.63 11.77 -7.19
C THR A 37 -0.74 13.07 -6.38
N GLY A 38 -1.68 13.14 -5.44
CA GLY A 38 -1.75 14.24 -4.48
C GLY A 38 -0.57 14.18 -3.53
N GLY A 39 0.41 15.08 -3.69
CA GLY A 39 1.43 15.33 -2.66
C GLY A 39 0.70 15.45 -1.33
N SER A 40 0.97 14.52 -0.41
CA SER A 40 -0.01 14.20 0.61
C SER A 40 -0.23 15.43 1.47
N THR A 41 -1.48 15.81 1.69
CA THR A 41 -1.84 16.91 2.59
C THR A 41 -1.14 16.77 3.94
N PHE A 42 -0.84 15.53 4.34
CA PHE A 42 -0.04 15.18 5.52
C PHE A 42 1.39 15.72 5.54
N GLU A 43 2.08 15.82 4.40
CA GLU A 43 3.50 16.24 4.35
C GLU A 43 3.67 17.76 4.33
N THR A 44 2.63 18.47 3.93
CA THR A 44 2.57 19.93 3.91
C THR A 44 1.81 20.49 5.11
N ASP A 45 1.31 19.63 6.00
CA ASP A 45 0.61 20.04 7.20
C ASP A 45 1.64 20.42 8.28
N ASP A 46 1.43 21.58 8.91
CA ASP A 46 2.28 22.06 10.00
C ASP A 46 1.91 21.41 11.35
N ASP A 47 0.71 20.82 11.46
CA ASP A 47 0.24 20.13 12.66
C ASP A 47 0.65 18.64 12.63
N VAL A 48 1.85 18.39 13.17
CA VAL A 48 2.42 17.03 13.25
C VAL A 48 1.57 16.09 14.12
N GLU A 49 0.83 16.60 15.10
CA GLU A 49 -0.02 15.77 15.96
C GLU A 49 -1.25 15.29 15.19
N LEU A 50 -1.94 16.20 14.50
CA LEU A 50 -3.07 15.88 13.62
C LEU A 50 -2.67 14.86 12.54
N VAL A 51 -1.51 15.05 11.91
CA VAL A 51 -0.98 14.09 10.92
C VAL A 51 -0.77 12.72 11.55
N GLY A 52 -0.21 12.67 12.77
CA GLY A 52 0.04 11.42 13.50
C GLY A 52 -1.22 10.64 13.80
N GLU A 53 -2.30 11.34 14.15
CA GLU A 53 -3.61 10.76 14.42
C GLU A 53 -4.32 10.28 13.14
N ALA A 54 -4.12 10.97 12.01
CA ALA A 54 -4.76 10.64 10.74
C ALA A 54 -4.05 9.50 9.96
N LEU A 55 -2.72 9.44 10.02
CA LEU A 55 -1.92 8.49 9.23
C LEU A 55 -2.33 7.01 9.39
N PRO A 56 -2.61 6.48 10.59
CA PRO A 56 -3.04 5.08 10.74
C PRO A 56 -4.26 4.72 9.89
N PHE A 57 -5.26 5.61 9.83
CA PHE A 57 -6.44 5.41 8.99
C PHE A 57 -6.07 5.46 7.51
N GLY A 58 -5.33 6.49 7.09
CA GLY A 58 -4.91 6.65 5.69
C GLY A 58 -4.11 5.45 5.18
N LEU A 59 -3.21 4.91 6.00
CA LEU A 59 -2.44 3.71 5.68
C LEU A 59 -3.33 2.47 5.53
N LYS A 60 -4.29 2.28 6.43
CA LYS A 60 -5.25 1.16 6.33
C LYS A 60 -6.16 1.29 5.12
N LEU A 61 -6.57 2.50 4.76
CA LEU A 61 -7.32 2.76 3.52
C LEU A 61 -6.51 2.37 2.29
N ILE A 62 -5.23 2.75 2.21
CA ILE A 62 -4.33 2.33 1.13
C ILE A 62 -4.24 0.79 1.07
N GLU A 63 -4.07 0.10 2.21
CA GLU A 63 -4.05 -1.36 2.24
C GLU A 63 -5.36 -1.98 1.74
N SER A 64 -6.51 -1.41 2.11
CA SER A 64 -7.83 -1.85 1.63
C SER A 64 -7.99 -1.67 0.11
N LEU A 65 -7.53 -0.55 -0.45
CA LEU A 65 -7.55 -0.33 -1.90
C LEU A 65 -6.57 -1.28 -2.62
N LEU A 66 -5.41 -1.56 -2.03
CA LEU A 66 -4.46 -2.55 -2.56
C LEU A 66 -4.98 -3.99 -2.52
N ALA A 67 -5.89 -4.33 -1.59
CA ALA A 67 -6.54 -5.64 -1.61
C ALA A 67 -7.41 -5.82 -2.87
N GLU A 68 -8.01 -4.73 -3.35
CA GLU A 68 -8.84 -4.70 -4.56
C GLU A 68 -8.02 -4.50 -5.85
N SER A 69 -6.93 -3.74 -5.79
CA SER A 69 -5.99 -3.57 -6.90
C SER A 69 -4.53 -3.83 -6.48
N PRO A 70 -4.12 -5.11 -6.41
CA PRO A 70 -2.84 -5.50 -5.80
C PRO A 70 -1.58 -5.07 -6.57
N GLN A 71 -1.75 -4.60 -7.80
CA GLN A 71 -0.65 -4.23 -8.69
C GLN A 71 -0.63 -2.74 -9.05
N HIS A 72 -1.42 -1.93 -8.34
CA HIS A 72 -1.48 -0.49 -8.56
C HIS A 72 -0.19 0.19 -8.08
N GLU A 73 0.64 0.66 -9.01
CA GLU A 73 1.96 1.21 -8.70
C GLU A 73 1.89 2.43 -7.77
N GLY A 74 1.00 3.38 -8.05
CA GLY A 74 0.78 4.55 -7.19
C GLY A 74 0.44 4.20 -5.74
N LEU A 75 -0.53 3.29 -5.51
CA LEU A 75 -0.89 2.84 -4.17
C LEU A 75 0.24 2.06 -3.48
N LEU A 76 1.00 1.26 -4.22
CA LEU A 76 2.18 0.56 -3.68
C LEU A 76 3.25 1.56 -3.23
N LEU A 77 3.52 2.58 -4.03
CA LEU A 77 4.46 3.64 -3.68
C LEU A 77 3.97 4.47 -2.49
N ALA A 78 2.67 4.82 -2.48
CA ALA A 78 2.05 5.52 -1.36
C ALA A 78 2.13 4.71 -0.05
N GLY A 79 1.87 3.40 -0.11
CA GLY A 79 2.05 2.50 1.04
C GLY A 79 3.51 2.44 1.51
N CYS A 80 4.46 2.31 0.58
CA CYS A 80 5.90 2.32 0.90
C CYS A 80 6.31 3.61 1.61
N ARG A 81 5.91 4.77 1.08
CA ARG A 81 6.24 6.08 1.63
C ARG A 81 5.56 6.31 2.98
N GLY A 82 4.25 6.11 3.05
CA GLY A 82 3.46 6.39 4.23
C GLY A 82 3.86 5.53 5.43
N PHE A 83 4.06 4.21 5.24
CA PHE A 83 4.51 3.35 6.33
C PHE A 83 5.92 3.70 6.78
N THR A 84 6.82 4.11 5.88
CA THR A 84 8.17 4.59 6.24
C THR A 84 8.09 5.85 7.09
N LEU A 85 7.34 6.86 6.66
CA LEU A 85 7.18 8.13 7.38
C LEU A 85 6.53 7.91 8.75
N TYR A 86 5.45 7.13 8.81
CA TYR A 86 4.76 6.84 10.07
C TYR A 86 5.66 6.07 11.05
N ALA A 87 6.34 5.03 10.58
CA ALA A 87 7.26 4.24 11.39
C ALA A 87 8.39 5.09 11.96
N TYR A 88 8.98 5.95 11.14
CA TYR A 88 10.04 6.85 11.56
C TYR A 88 9.51 7.90 12.54
N GLY A 89 8.59 8.76 12.10
CA GLY A 89 8.17 9.96 12.83
C GLY A 89 7.40 9.70 14.12
N TYR A 90 6.61 8.62 14.19
CA TYR A 90 5.68 8.40 15.30
C TYR A 90 5.93 7.13 16.11
N VAL A 91 6.84 6.25 15.66
CA VAL A 91 7.11 4.99 16.35
C VAL A 91 8.55 4.87 16.78
N GLN A 92 9.49 5.10 15.86
CA GLN A 92 10.91 5.05 16.18
C GLN A 92 11.32 6.26 17.04
N GLN A 93 10.88 7.47 16.69
CA GLN A 93 11.16 8.67 17.50
C GLN A 93 10.66 8.52 18.94
N GLU A 94 9.46 7.96 19.12
CA GLU A 94 8.92 7.67 20.45
C GLU A 94 9.76 6.63 21.21
N ALA A 95 10.28 5.63 20.50
CA ALA A 95 11.18 4.65 21.09
C ALA A 95 12.48 5.29 21.61
N ASP A 96 13.04 6.22 20.84
CA ASP A 96 14.30 6.87 21.19
C ASP A 96 14.13 7.85 22.36
N ARG A 97 13.01 8.58 22.43
CA ARG A 97 12.64 9.40 23.61
C ARG A 97 12.44 8.57 24.86
N THR A 98 11.74 7.44 24.75
CA THR A 98 11.42 6.57 25.89
C THR A 98 12.66 5.84 26.43
N ALA A 99 13.71 5.65 25.62
CA ALA A 99 14.82 4.77 25.94
C ALA A 99 15.61 5.15 27.21
N ALA A 100 15.65 6.42 27.58
CA ALA A 100 16.32 6.88 28.79
C ALA A 100 15.56 6.51 30.07
N GLU A 101 14.25 6.37 29.99
CA GLU A 101 13.36 6.14 31.14
C GLU A 101 12.93 4.67 31.24
N ASP A 102 12.61 4.05 30.10
CA ASP A 102 12.11 2.69 30.02
C ASP A 102 12.66 1.99 28.77
N LEU A 103 13.76 1.27 28.97
CA LEU A 103 14.42 0.53 27.90
C LEU A 103 13.57 -0.63 27.37
N GLU A 104 12.72 -1.26 28.20
CA GLU A 104 11.89 -2.37 27.77
C GLU A 104 10.80 -1.89 26.81
N ARG A 105 10.10 -0.81 27.17
CA ARG A 105 9.11 -0.14 26.32
C ARG A 105 9.74 0.38 25.03
N ALA A 106 10.90 1.03 25.13
CA ALA A 106 11.64 1.49 23.95
C ALA A 106 11.96 0.32 22.99
N ASN A 107 12.40 -0.81 23.51
CA ASN A 107 12.66 -2.00 22.69
C ASN A 107 11.38 -2.59 22.07
N ALA A 108 10.24 -2.53 22.77
CA ALA A 108 8.96 -2.91 22.19
C ALA A 108 8.56 -2.01 21.02
N LEU A 109 8.76 -0.70 21.15
CA LEU A 109 8.51 0.27 20.09
C LEU A 109 9.46 0.09 18.90
N ARG A 110 10.76 -0.17 19.13
CA ARG A 110 11.73 -0.50 18.06
C ARG A 110 11.32 -1.74 17.28
N ARG A 111 10.87 -2.80 17.98
CA ARG A 111 10.31 -4.00 17.31
C ARG A 111 9.07 -3.66 16.49
N ARG A 112 8.21 -2.76 16.97
CA ARG A 112 7.05 -2.28 16.21
C ARG A 112 7.46 -1.49 14.97
N ALA A 113 8.36 -0.52 15.11
CA ALA A 113 8.88 0.28 14.00
C ALA A 113 9.50 -0.61 12.92
N ARG A 114 10.34 -1.59 13.31
CA ARG A 114 10.92 -2.58 12.39
C ARG A 114 9.86 -3.28 11.54
N ARG A 115 8.80 -3.80 12.15
CA ARG A 115 7.70 -4.46 11.41
C ARG A 115 7.00 -3.52 10.42
N LEU A 116 6.89 -2.24 10.75
CA LEU A 116 6.30 -1.24 9.86
C LEU A 116 7.24 -0.91 8.69
N PHE A 117 8.55 -0.80 8.92
CA PHE A 117 9.53 -0.66 7.84
C PHE A 117 9.58 -1.89 6.93
N GLU A 118 9.56 -3.10 7.48
CA GLU A 118 9.49 -4.34 6.69
C GLU A 118 8.23 -4.35 5.80
N ARG A 119 7.11 -3.87 6.33
CA ARG A 119 5.87 -3.71 5.57
C ARG A 119 6.00 -2.65 4.47
N ALA A 120 6.59 -1.50 4.77
CA ALA A 120 6.88 -0.44 3.81
C ALA A 120 7.73 -0.97 2.65
N SER A 121 8.87 -1.60 2.96
CA SER A 121 9.75 -2.24 1.98
C SER A 121 9.02 -3.31 1.16
N GLY A 122 8.11 -4.07 1.79
CA GLY A 122 7.24 -5.02 1.09
C GLY A 122 6.44 -4.36 -0.05
N TYR A 123 5.86 -3.19 0.17
CA TYR A 123 5.18 -2.43 -0.89
C TYR A 123 6.15 -1.86 -1.92
N GLY A 124 7.28 -1.30 -1.48
CA GLY A 124 8.31 -0.74 -2.37
C GLY A 124 8.84 -1.78 -3.36
N PHE A 125 9.21 -2.96 -2.88
CA PHE A 125 9.65 -4.06 -3.75
C PHE A 125 8.55 -4.55 -4.68
N ARG A 126 7.29 -4.59 -4.25
CA ARG A 126 6.18 -4.92 -5.14
C ARG A 126 6.02 -3.89 -6.26
N ALA A 127 6.23 -2.60 -5.97
CA ALA A 127 6.24 -1.56 -7.00
C ALA A 127 7.43 -1.71 -7.96
N LEU A 128 8.63 -1.97 -7.42
CA LEU A 128 9.83 -2.20 -8.23
C LEU A 128 9.67 -3.40 -9.15
N GLU A 129 9.15 -4.52 -8.64
CA GLU A 129 8.95 -5.76 -9.41
C GLU A 129 7.99 -5.56 -10.59
N ARG A 130 7.06 -4.59 -10.50
CA ARG A 130 6.15 -4.25 -11.61
C ARG A 130 6.88 -3.59 -12.78
N ARG A 131 7.91 -2.79 -12.48
CA ARG A 131 8.68 -2.04 -13.49
C ARG A 131 9.94 -2.79 -13.93
N TYR A 132 10.51 -3.57 -13.02
CA TYR A 132 11.74 -4.32 -13.19
C TYR A 132 11.56 -5.75 -12.64
N PRO A 133 11.02 -6.68 -13.45
CA PRO A 133 10.87 -8.07 -13.02
C PRO A 133 12.21 -8.69 -12.61
N GLY A 134 12.23 -9.42 -11.50
CA GLY A 134 13.41 -10.02 -10.90
C GLY A 134 14.24 -9.10 -10.02
N MET A 135 13.88 -7.82 -9.88
CA MET A 135 14.66 -6.83 -9.13
C MET A 135 14.88 -7.24 -7.67
N ARG A 136 13.84 -7.74 -6.99
CA ARG A 136 14.00 -8.20 -5.60
C ARG A 136 15.09 -9.28 -5.49
N GLN A 137 15.01 -10.28 -6.35
CA GLN A 137 15.96 -11.41 -6.33
C GLN A 137 17.36 -10.98 -6.77
N ALA A 138 17.47 -9.95 -7.61
CA ALA A 138 18.76 -9.39 -7.99
C ALA A 138 19.42 -8.70 -6.79
N LEU A 139 18.70 -7.82 -6.09
CA LEU A 139 19.19 -7.12 -4.90
C LEU A 139 19.50 -8.07 -3.72
N GLU A 140 18.73 -9.15 -3.57
CA GLU A 140 19.02 -10.16 -2.55
C GLU A 140 20.29 -10.97 -2.84
N ARG A 141 20.70 -11.06 -4.12
CA ARG A 141 21.92 -11.76 -4.55
C ARG A 141 23.14 -10.84 -4.60
N ASP A 142 22.95 -9.58 -4.97
CA ASP A 142 23.99 -8.56 -5.12
C ASP A 142 23.45 -7.21 -4.62
N PRO A 143 23.64 -6.89 -3.31
CA PRO A 143 23.02 -5.75 -2.64
C PRO A 143 23.50 -4.37 -3.07
#